data_AF-A0A359IAK9-F1
#
_entry.id   AF-A0A359IAK9-F1
#
_cell.length_a   1.000
_cell.length_b   1.000
_cell.length_c   1.000
_cell.angle_alpha   90.00
_cell.angle_beta   90.00
_cell.angle_gamma   90.00
#
_symmetry.space_group_name_H-M   'P 1'
#
loop_
_entity.id
_entity.type
_entity.pdbx_description
1 polymer ?
#
loop_
_entity_poly.entity_id
_entity_poly.type
_entity_poly.pdbx_seq_one_letter_code
_entity_poly.pdbx_strand_id
1 'polypeptide(L)' 'AMIERRHGGSIAEKDIVTLNIDHLMMGVGGDNTWGARVHPEYSIMPLERSFSFVLRPVISDSHVTK' A
#
# COMPACT_ATOMS: atom_id res chain seq x y z
N ALA A 1 2.46 -25.84 -6.47
CA ALA A 1 1.37 -25.29 -7.30
C ALA A 1 1.11 -23.85 -6.85
N MET A 2 0.88 -22.92 -7.79
CA MET A 2 0.46 -21.55 -7.46
C MET A 2 -0.90 -21.61 -6.75
N ILE A 3 -0.99 -21.06 -5.55
CA ILE A 3 -2.26 -21.02 -4.79
C ILE A 3 -3.00 -19.75 -5.18
N GLU A 4 -4.04 -19.88 -6.01
CA GLU A 4 -4.96 -18.79 -6.34
C GLU A 4 -6.02 -18.62 -5.23
N ARG A 5 -6.21 -17.38 -4.76
CA ARG A 5 -7.21 -17.02 -3.75
C ARG A 5 -8.38 -16.26 -4.40
N ARG A 6 -9.40 -17.00 -4.84
CA ARG A 6 -10.58 -16.44 -5.54
C ARG A 6 -11.72 -16.04 -4.61
N HIS A 7 -11.72 -16.56 -3.39
CA HIS A 7 -12.75 -16.30 -2.37
C HIS A 7 -12.09 -15.82 -1.08
N GLY A 8 -12.74 -14.90 -0.36
CA GLY A 8 -12.20 -14.37 0.91
C GLY A 8 -11.85 -15.47 1.92
N GLY A 9 -12.66 -16.52 2.00
CA GLY A 9 -12.43 -17.66 2.90
C GLY A 9 -11.22 -18.56 2.54
N SER A 10 -10.55 -18.32 1.41
CA SER A 10 -9.34 -19.07 1.03
C SER A 10 -8.05 -18.51 1.66
N ILE A 11 -8.16 -17.41 2.41
CA ILE A 11 -7.02 -16.79 3.08
C ILE A 11 -6.73 -17.55 4.38
N ALA A 12 -5.66 -18.33 4.38
CA ALA A 12 -5.07 -18.86 5.61
C ALA A 12 -4.34 -17.76 6.39
N GLU A 13 -4.54 -17.74 7.71
CA GLU A 13 -3.77 -16.93 8.65
C GLU A 13 -2.28 -17.30 8.59
N LYS A 14 -1.43 -16.29 8.79
CA LYS A 14 0.02 -16.44 8.81
C LYS A 14 0.58 -15.58 9.93
N ASP A 15 1.60 -16.10 10.60
CA ASP A 15 2.38 -15.34 11.58
C ASP A 15 3.37 -14.40 10.86
N ILE A 16 2.83 -13.44 10.11
CA ILE A 16 3.59 -12.41 9.39
C ILE A 16 2.88 -11.06 9.49
N VAL A 17 3.67 -9.99 9.44
CA VAL A 17 3.18 -8.61 9.29
C VAL A 17 3.58 -8.10 7.91
N THR A 18 2.62 -7.56 7.15
CA THR A 18 2.89 -6.87 5.89
C THR A 18 2.81 -5.36 6.11
N LEU A 19 3.88 -4.64 5.79
CA LEU A 19 3.99 -3.19 5.90
C LEU A 19 4.28 -2.60 4.52
N ASN A 20 3.40 -1.73 4.03
CA ASN A 20 3.60 -0.96 2.80
C ASN A 20 3.99 0.48 3.19
N ILE A 21 5.07 1.00 2.61
CA ILE A 21 5.53 2.38 2.81
C ILE A 21 5.67 3.03 1.44
N ASP A 22 4.63 3.75 1.05
CA ASP A 22 4.51 4.33 -0.27
C ASP A 22 4.61 5.85 -0.21
N HIS A 23 5.37 6.45 -1.14
CA HIS A 23 5.36 7.90 -1.34
C HIS A 23 3.96 8.36 -1.78
N LEU A 24 3.41 7.67 -2.76
CA LEU A 24 2.12 7.94 -3.38
C LEU A 24 1.51 6.61 -3.82
N MET A 25 0.19 6.52 -3.71
CA MET A 25 -0.60 5.45 -4.32
C MET A 25 -1.66 6.08 -5.22
N MET A 26 -1.83 5.51 -6.42
CA MET A 26 -2.86 5.96 -7.35
C MET A 26 -4.25 5.62 -6.80
N GLY A 27 -5.25 6.42 -7.17
CA GLY A 27 -6.65 6.11 -6.88
C GLY A 27 -7.08 4.78 -7.51
N VAL A 28 -8.11 4.16 -6.94
CA VAL A 28 -8.65 2.88 -7.45
C VAL A 28 -9.49 3.08 -8.73
N GLY A 29 -10.15 4.23 -8.86
CA GLY A 29 -11.15 4.48 -9.92
C GLY A 29 -12.48 3.82 -9.54
N GLY A 30 -13.25 3.40 -10.55
CA GLY A 30 -14.49 2.64 -10.32
C GLY A 30 -15.75 3.23 -10.96
N ASP A 31 -15.64 4.29 -11.77
CA ASP A 31 -16.77 4.80 -12.56
C ASP A 31 -17.44 3.69 -13.38
N ASN A 32 -16.62 2.77 -13.90
CA ASN A 32 -17.05 1.44 -14.29
C ASN A 32 -15.91 0.42 -14.12
N THR A 33 -16.25 -0.86 -14.22
CA THR A 33 -15.30 -1.98 -14.03
C THR A 33 -14.79 -2.56 -15.36
N TRP A 34 -15.00 -1.86 -16.49
CA TRP A 34 -14.72 -2.38 -17.84
C TRP A 34 -14.01 -1.36 -18.75
N GLY A 35 -13.24 -0.43 -18.17
CA GLY A 35 -12.28 0.37 -18.94
C GLY A 35 -12.18 1.84 -18.55
N ALA A 36 -13.01 2.34 -17.63
CA ALA A 36 -12.83 3.68 -17.10
C ALA A 36 -11.47 3.80 -16.38
N ARG A 37 -10.76 4.91 -16.65
CA ARG A 37 -9.51 5.24 -15.98
C ARG A 37 -9.82 6.00 -14.68
N VAL A 38 -8.92 5.88 -13.72
CA VAL A 38 -8.87 6.74 -12.54
C VAL A 38 -8.80 8.20 -12.99
N HIS A 39 -9.48 9.10 -12.27
CA HIS A 39 -9.49 10.51 -12.64
C HIS A 39 -8.07 11.11 -12.55
N PRO A 40 -7.72 12.10 -13.40
CA PRO A 40 -6.36 12.64 -13.49
C PRO A 40 -5.79 13.17 -12.18
N GLU A 41 -6.61 13.79 -11.33
CA GLU A 41 -6.25 14.34 -10.03
C GLU A 41 -5.87 13.28 -8.99
N TYR A 42 -6.30 12.03 -9.20
CA TYR A 42 -5.94 10.87 -8.38
C TYR A 42 -4.94 9.95 -9.09
N SER A 43 -4.37 10.39 -10.22
CA SER A 43 -3.36 9.67 -10.99
C SER A 43 -1.94 10.14 -10.66
N ILE A 44 -0.98 9.22 -10.62
CA ILE A 44 0.43 9.58 -10.44
C ILE A 44 1.04 9.91 -11.80
N MET A 45 1.26 11.21 -12.05
CA MET A 45 1.91 11.70 -13.28
C MET A 45 3.38 11.29 -13.36
N PRO A 46 3.98 11.11 -14.56
CA PRO A 46 5.39 10.73 -14.72
C PRO A 46 6.34 11.91 -14.51
N LEU A 47 6.40 12.39 -13.27
CA LEU A 47 7.26 13.49 -12.83
C LEU A 47 8.39 12.94 -11.97
N GLU A 48 9.56 13.57 -12.04
CA GLU A 48 10.63 13.30 -11.09
C GLU A 48 10.17 13.60 -9.66
N ARG A 49 10.38 12.64 -8.76
CA ARG A 49 10.00 12.74 -7.35
C ARG A 49 11.03 12.02 -6.50
N SER A 50 11.29 12.55 -5.32
CA SER A 50 12.10 11.91 -4.28
C SER A 50 11.25 11.62 -3.05
N PHE A 51 11.53 10.50 -2.40
CA PHE A 51 10.89 10.09 -1.15
C PHE A 51 11.87 9.31 -0.30
N SER A 52 11.87 9.58 0.99
CA SER A 52 12.68 8.86 1.96
C SER A 52 11.90 8.70 3.26
N PHE A 53 12.20 7.62 3.96
CA PHE A 53 11.70 7.36 5.31
C PHE A 53 12.84 6.75 6.13
N VAL A 54 12.78 6.92 7.44
CA VAL A 54 13.72 6.33 8.39
C VAL A 54 12.92 5.54 9.40
N LEU A 55 13.28 4.28 9.59
CA LEU A 55 12.76 3.46 10.68
C LEU A 55 13.75 3.48 11.82
N ARG A 56 13.26 3.85 13.00
CA ARG A 56 14.00 3.75 14.25
C ARG A 56 13.28 2.73 15.13
N PRO A 57 13.93 1.63 15.54
CA PRO A 57 13.34 0.74 16.52
C PRO A 57 13.10 1.51 17.83
N VAL A 58 11.97 1.24 18.48
CA VAL A 58 11.65 1.76 19.81
C VAL A 58 11.59 0.61 20.79
N ILE A 59 12.12 0.83 21.99
CA ILE A 59 11.95 -0.07 23.13
C ILE A 59 10.78 0.49 23.95
N SER A 60 9.97 -0.38 24.55
CA SER A 60 8.67 -0.07 25.19
C SER A 60 8.66 1.19 26.07
N ASP A 61 9.78 1.52 26.70
CA ASP A 61 9.86 2.58 27.71
C ASP A 61 10.57 3.86 27.19
N SER A 62 10.94 3.89 25.91
CA SER A 62 11.57 5.07 25.33
C SER A 62 10.52 6.16 25.06
N HIS A 63 10.65 7.30 25.74
CA HIS A 63 9.86 8.49 25.43
C HIS A 63 10.31 9.04 24.07
N VAL A 64 9.54 8.76 23.03
CA VAL A 64 9.87 9.15 21.65
C VAL A 64 9.65 10.65 21.48
N THR A 65 10.69 11.46 21.65
CA THR A 65 10.69 12.84 21.16
C THR A 65 11.06 12.87 19.68
N LYS A 66 10.46 13.82 18.95
CA LYS A 66 10.78 14.11 17.56
C LYS A 66 12.21 14.61 17.41
#